data_AF-A0A813H7W5-F1
#
_entry.id   AF-A0A813H7W5-F1
#
_cell.length_a   1.000
_cell.length_b   1.000
_cell.length_c   1.000
_cell.angle_alpha   90.00
_cell.angle_beta   90.00
_cell.angle_gamma   90.00
#
_symmetry.space_group_name_H-M   'P 1'
#
loop_
_entity.id
_entity.type
_entity.pdbx_description
1 polymer ?
#
loop_
_entity_poly.entity_id
_entity_poly.type
_entity_poly.pdbx_seq_one_letter_code
_entity_poly.pdbx_strand_id
1 'polypeptide(L)'
;MGISGSRKCCSCTAAGTEPDDLGDDLPRSVFDDPLIVQQAIMDSKHARQAKSLATKVETMASEQVASAWALLEKEFNVQKQIWDSMQFRKGKSHEGEVASLSSKIEFAFMSHLKDRGNAIASLEATLERTAKSDLLSDTMMKAAANVMKAEEQLEPRRTLSEALRARDAVSPAELDALVKALDGLDDPKLEAAVREAIPVWNVL
;
A
#
# COMPACT_ATOMS: atom_id res chain seq x y z
N MET A 1 2.58 45.24 2.11
CA MET A 1 2.60 45.73 3.50
C MET A 1 2.09 44.62 4.40
N GLY A 2 2.88 44.23 5.42
CA GLY A 2 2.48 43.35 6.53
C GLY A 2 2.65 41.84 6.24
N ILE A 3 3.13 41.00 7.15
CA ILE A 3 3.57 41.19 8.54
C ILE A 3 4.68 40.15 8.80
N SER A 4 5.83 40.64 9.25
CA SER A 4 6.97 39.87 9.74
C SER A 4 6.63 39.28 11.12
N GLY A 5 6.70 37.96 11.25
CA GLY A 5 6.42 37.24 12.49
C GLY A 5 7.70 36.74 13.15
N SER A 6 8.25 37.55 14.05
CA SER A 6 9.36 37.22 14.94
C SER A 6 9.04 36.03 15.85
N ARG A 7 9.86 34.97 15.81
CA ARG A 7 9.81 33.91 16.82
C ARG A 7 10.71 34.29 17.99
N LYS A 8 10.10 34.41 19.17
CA LYS A 8 10.76 34.66 20.45
C LYS A 8 11.60 33.45 20.86
N CYS A 9 12.86 33.73 21.19
CA CYS A 9 13.72 32.84 21.97
C CYS A 9 13.13 32.67 23.38
N CYS A 10 12.93 31.43 23.83
CA CYS A 10 12.65 31.13 25.22
C CYS A 10 13.93 30.68 25.92
N SER A 11 14.15 31.35 27.04
CA SER A 11 15.25 31.32 27.98
C SER A 11 15.50 29.94 28.60
N CYS A 12 16.78 29.56 28.62
CA CYS A 12 17.31 28.53 29.49
C CYS A 12 17.27 29.02 30.94
N THR A 13 16.55 28.32 31.82
CA THR A 13 16.68 28.47 33.28
C THR A 13 17.40 27.24 33.80
N ALA A 14 18.66 27.43 34.14
CA ALA A 14 19.48 26.47 34.86
C ALA A 14 19.06 26.50 36.35
N ALA A 15 18.41 25.44 36.81
CA ALA A 15 18.28 25.14 38.23
C ALA A 15 19.32 24.07 38.56
N GLY A 16 20.37 24.49 39.27
CA GLY A 16 21.32 23.58 39.90
C GLY A 16 20.61 22.82 41.02
N THR A 17 20.77 21.51 41.01
CA THR A 17 20.47 20.63 42.13
C THR A 17 21.74 19.87 42.43
N GLU A 18 22.17 19.97 43.67
CA GLU A 18 23.39 19.42 44.22
C GLU A 18 23.38 17.88 44.10
N PRO A 19 24.52 17.24 43.76
CA PRO A 19 24.61 15.79 43.76
C PRO A 19 24.73 15.28 45.20
N ASP A 20 23.61 14.82 45.75
CA ASP A 20 23.64 13.98 46.95
C ASP A 20 24.33 12.66 46.61
N ASP A 21 25.42 12.43 47.31
CA ASP A 21 26.28 11.25 47.35
C ASP A 21 25.48 10.03 47.85
N LEU A 22 24.73 9.40 46.95
CA LEU A 22 24.02 8.15 47.19
C LEU A 22 24.96 6.98 46.91
N GLY A 23 25.25 6.25 47.97
CA GLY A 23 26.14 5.10 48.02
C GLY A 23 26.01 4.13 46.85
N ASP A 24 27.19 3.73 46.39
CA ASP A 24 27.51 2.83 45.28
C ASP A 24 27.13 1.36 45.57
N ASP A 25 25.89 1.12 46.04
CA ASP A 25 25.30 -0.21 46.20
C ASP A 25 24.29 -0.47 45.07
N LEU A 26 24.75 -0.42 43.82
CA LEU A 26 23.99 -0.96 42.70
C LEU A 26 24.06 -2.50 42.77
N PRO A 27 22.94 -3.22 42.95
CA PRO A 27 22.93 -4.68 42.93
C PRO A 27 23.38 -5.16 41.55
N ARG A 28 24.60 -5.67 41.50
CA ARG A 28 25.30 -6.15 40.30
C ARG A 28 24.68 -7.39 39.63
N SER A 29 23.47 -7.83 39.99
CA SER A 29 22.97 -9.15 39.62
C SER A 29 21.58 -9.19 38.94
N VAL A 30 21.11 -8.11 38.32
CA VAL A 30 19.87 -8.14 37.51
C VAL A 30 20.14 -8.55 36.05
N PHE A 31 21.39 -8.44 35.58
CA PHE A 31 21.76 -8.71 34.18
C PHE A 31 22.20 -10.14 33.88
N ASP A 32 22.31 -11.01 34.89
CA ASP A 32 22.79 -12.39 34.73
C ASP A 32 21.68 -13.45 34.80
N ASP A 33 20.39 -13.06 34.73
CA ASP A 33 19.32 -14.06 34.59
C ASP A 33 19.23 -14.52 33.11
N PRO A 34 19.67 -15.75 32.79
CA PRO A 34 19.67 -16.26 31.42
C PRO A 34 18.27 -16.31 30.80
N LEU A 35 17.19 -16.31 31.59
CA LEU A 35 15.82 -16.29 31.09
C LEU A 35 15.45 -14.93 30.49
N ILE A 36 15.85 -13.82 31.12
CA ILE A 36 15.59 -12.46 30.62
C ILE A 36 16.31 -12.24 29.28
N VAL A 37 17.55 -12.74 29.16
CA VAL A 37 18.34 -12.64 27.93
C VAL A 37 17.73 -13.48 26.81
N GLN A 38 17.27 -14.71 27.09
CA GLN A 38 16.60 -15.55 26.09
C GLN A 38 15.30 -14.91 25.58
N GLN A 39 14.52 -14.34 26.48
CA GLN A 39 13.26 -13.66 26.16
C GLN A 39 13.50 -12.46 25.22
N ALA A 40 14.42 -11.57 25.58
CA ALA A 40 14.77 -10.41 24.75
C ALA A 40 15.30 -10.80 23.36
N ILE A 41 16.05 -11.91 23.25
CA ILE A 41 16.51 -12.44 21.96
C ILE A 41 15.32 -12.91 21.11
N MET A 42 14.37 -13.66 21.69
CA MET A 42 13.17 -14.11 20.96
C MET A 42 12.31 -12.93 20.50
N ASP A 43 12.09 -11.94 21.37
CA ASP A 43 11.36 -10.71 21.04
C ASP A 43 11.99 -9.98 19.85
N SER A 44 13.33 -9.87 19.85
CA SER A 44 14.06 -9.23 18.75
C SER A 44 13.92 -9.99 17.43
N LYS A 45 13.85 -11.33 17.47
CA LYS A 45 13.65 -12.18 16.30
C LYS A 45 12.25 -12.01 15.72
N HIS A 46 11.23 -12.02 16.57
CA HIS A 46 9.84 -11.78 16.16
C HIS A 46 9.66 -10.38 15.58
N ALA A 47 10.32 -9.36 16.13
CA ALA A 47 10.25 -7.98 15.62
C ALA A 47 10.85 -7.89 14.21
N ARG A 48 12.00 -8.54 14.00
CA ARG A 48 12.65 -8.60 12.68
C ARG A 48 11.78 -9.34 11.66
N GLN A 49 11.15 -10.44 12.06
CA GLN A 49 10.22 -11.19 11.20
C GLN A 49 9.01 -10.35 10.82
N ALA A 50 8.36 -9.69 11.79
CA ALA A 50 7.20 -8.82 11.54
C ALA A 50 7.55 -7.69 10.57
N LYS A 51 8.69 -7.01 10.78
CA LYS A 51 9.19 -5.96 9.88
C LYS A 51 9.50 -6.48 8.46
N SER A 52 10.05 -7.69 8.35
CA SER A 52 10.30 -8.33 7.06
C SER A 52 9.01 -8.65 6.32
N LEU A 53 8.01 -9.22 7.01
CA LEU A 53 6.69 -9.50 6.45
C LEU A 53 5.98 -8.22 6.01
N ALA A 54 6.01 -7.18 6.85
CA ALA A 54 5.45 -5.86 6.51
C ALA A 54 6.05 -5.31 5.20
N THR A 55 7.39 -5.38 5.07
CA THR A 55 8.09 -4.92 3.87
C THR A 55 7.66 -5.75 2.65
N LYS A 56 7.51 -7.06 2.77
CA LYS A 56 7.03 -7.92 1.68
C LYS A 56 5.61 -7.59 1.24
N VAL A 57 4.70 -7.35 2.19
CA VAL A 57 3.30 -6.94 1.89
C VAL A 57 3.28 -5.60 1.16
N GLU A 58 4.06 -4.64 1.62
CA GLU A 58 4.19 -3.31 0.99
C GLU A 58 4.77 -3.39 -0.42
N THR A 59 5.86 -4.13 -0.61
CA THR A 59 6.47 -4.37 -1.93
C THR A 59 5.48 -5.03 -2.87
N MET A 60 4.82 -6.13 -2.45
CA MET A 60 3.81 -6.82 -3.24
C MET A 60 2.67 -5.89 -3.67
N ALA A 61 2.16 -5.06 -2.76
CA ALA A 61 1.08 -4.12 -3.08
C ALA A 61 1.51 -3.13 -4.17
N SER A 62 2.71 -2.56 -4.05
CA SER A 62 3.23 -1.62 -5.05
C SER A 62 3.53 -2.26 -6.40
N GLU A 63 4.10 -3.48 -6.42
CA GLU A 63 4.41 -4.23 -7.63
C GLU A 63 3.15 -4.63 -8.39
N GLN A 64 2.10 -5.03 -7.67
CA GLN A 64 0.83 -5.40 -8.28
C GLN A 64 0.12 -4.22 -8.94
N VAL A 65 0.07 -3.06 -8.26
CA VAL A 65 -0.48 -1.83 -8.87
C VAL A 65 0.31 -1.47 -10.12
N ALA A 66 1.64 -1.46 -10.04
CA ALA A 66 2.49 -1.17 -11.20
C ALA A 66 2.29 -2.18 -12.35
N SER A 67 2.20 -3.46 -12.03
CA SER A 67 1.97 -4.53 -13.01
C SER A 67 0.60 -4.43 -13.68
N ALA A 68 -0.45 -4.10 -12.91
CA ALA A 68 -1.80 -3.92 -13.43
C ALA A 68 -1.86 -2.73 -14.41
N TRP A 69 -1.27 -1.59 -14.04
CA TRP A 69 -1.18 -0.42 -14.92
C TRP A 69 -0.38 -0.71 -16.20
N ALA A 70 0.75 -1.41 -16.09
CA ALA A 70 1.55 -1.81 -17.25
C ALA A 70 0.81 -2.77 -18.19
N LEU A 71 0.03 -3.71 -17.63
CA LEU A 71 -0.81 -4.60 -18.42
C LEU A 71 -1.92 -3.80 -19.14
N LEU A 72 -2.57 -2.86 -18.44
CA LEU A 72 -3.58 -1.99 -19.04
C LEU A 72 -3.00 -1.16 -20.20
N GLU A 73 -1.79 -0.61 -20.04
CA GLU A 73 -1.11 0.13 -21.10
C GLU A 73 -0.80 -0.75 -22.31
N LYS A 74 -0.34 -1.99 -22.08
CA LYS A 74 -0.10 -2.95 -23.15
C LYS A 74 -1.38 -3.26 -23.93
N GLU A 75 -2.47 -3.59 -23.24
CA GLU A 75 -3.76 -3.88 -23.87
C GLU A 75 -4.32 -2.66 -24.58
N PHE A 76 -4.12 -1.45 -24.04
CA PHE A 76 -4.51 -0.21 -24.69
C PHE A 76 -3.79 0.02 -26.02
N ASN A 77 -2.50 -0.31 -26.08
CA ASN A 77 -1.72 -0.22 -27.32
C ASN A 77 -2.21 -1.21 -28.38
N VAL A 78 -2.60 -2.43 -27.99
CA VAL A 78 -3.26 -3.39 -28.88
C VAL A 78 -4.62 -2.86 -29.35
N GLN A 79 -5.40 -2.29 -28.43
CA GLN A 79 -6.72 -1.73 -28.72
C GLN A 79 -6.66 -0.59 -29.75
N LYS A 80 -5.64 0.27 -29.68
CA LYS A 80 -5.40 1.32 -30.68
C LYS A 80 -5.19 0.74 -32.08
N GLN A 81 -4.39 -0.33 -32.21
CA GLN A 81 -4.19 -1.00 -33.50
C GLN A 81 -5.49 -1.60 -34.06
N ILE A 82 -6.34 -2.14 -33.18
CA ILE A 82 -7.68 -2.62 -33.57
C ILE A 82 -8.52 -1.46 -34.11
N TRP A 83 -8.57 -0.33 -33.41
CA TRP A 83 -9.31 0.85 -33.87
C TRP A 83 -8.81 1.39 -35.22
N ASP A 84 -7.50 1.49 -35.40
CA ASP A 84 -6.89 1.92 -36.66
C ASP A 84 -7.31 1.00 -37.82
N SER A 85 -7.36 -0.32 -37.58
CA SER A 85 -7.84 -1.29 -38.57
C SER A 85 -9.34 -1.16 -38.89
N MET A 86 -10.13 -0.67 -37.94
CA MET A 86 -11.59 -0.54 -38.05
C MET A 86 -12.03 0.82 -38.64
N GLN A 87 -11.17 1.84 -38.58
CA GLN A 87 -11.47 3.19 -39.06
C GLN A 87 -11.97 3.19 -40.52
N PHE A 88 -11.36 2.37 -41.39
CA PHE A 88 -11.76 2.23 -42.79
C PHE A 88 -13.15 1.62 -42.99
N ARG A 89 -13.67 0.87 -42.01
CA ARG A 89 -14.94 0.13 -42.12
C ARG A 89 -16.12 0.87 -41.51
N LYS A 90 -15.93 1.59 -40.39
CA LYS A 90 -17.02 2.15 -39.58
C LYS A 90 -17.25 3.67 -39.76
N GLY A 91 -16.39 4.37 -40.50
CA GLY A 91 -16.59 5.79 -40.86
C GLY A 91 -16.44 6.79 -39.69
N LYS A 92 -16.81 8.05 -39.93
CA LYS A 92 -16.48 9.20 -39.05
C LYS A 92 -17.11 9.17 -37.65
N SER A 93 -18.29 8.57 -37.49
CA SER A 93 -18.94 8.49 -36.18
C SER A 93 -18.12 7.62 -35.20
N HIS A 94 -17.60 6.51 -35.70
CA HIS A 94 -16.76 5.60 -34.92
C HIS A 94 -15.43 6.26 -34.52
N GLU A 95 -14.82 7.03 -35.43
CA GLU A 95 -13.60 7.78 -35.15
C GLU A 95 -13.76 8.78 -34.00
N GLY A 96 -14.90 9.50 -33.95
CA GLY A 96 -15.19 10.43 -32.85
C GLY A 96 -15.37 9.73 -31.50
N GLU A 97 -16.02 8.57 -31.48
CA GLU A 97 -16.17 7.76 -30.26
C GLU A 97 -14.84 7.20 -29.77
N VAL A 98 -14.02 6.67 -30.69
CA VAL A 98 -12.67 6.17 -30.41
C VAL A 98 -11.78 7.29 -29.87
N ALA A 99 -11.76 8.45 -30.51
CA ALA A 99 -10.95 9.58 -30.04
C ALA A 99 -11.35 10.03 -28.63
N SER A 100 -12.66 10.11 -28.35
CA SER A 100 -13.18 10.46 -27.03
C SER A 100 -12.81 9.42 -25.97
N LEU A 101 -12.89 8.13 -26.32
CA LEU A 101 -12.53 7.02 -25.44
C LEU A 101 -11.02 6.98 -25.16
N SER A 102 -10.20 7.04 -26.21
CA SER A 102 -8.74 7.06 -26.13
C SER A 102 -8.25 8.19 -25.23
N SER A 103 -8.78 9.40 -25.43
CA SER A 103 -8.40 10.58 -24.63
C SER A 103 -8.66 10.41 -23.13
N LYS A 104 -9.73 9.70 -22.75
CA LYS A 104 -10.06 9.46 -21.33
C LYS A 104 -9.15 8.41 -20.70
N ILE A 105 -8.83 7.35 -21.43
CA ILE A 105 -7.90 6.32 -20.96
C ILE A 105 -6.48 6.91 -20.82
N GLU A 106 -6.05 7.73 -21.79
CA GLU A 106 -4.79 8.48 -21.70
C GLU A 106 -4.77 9.45 -20.52
N PHE A 107 -5.88 10.14 -20.27
CA PHE A 107 -6.01 10.98 -19.09
C PHE A 107 -5.86 10.17 -17.78
N ALA A 108 -6.42 8.96 -17.70
CA ALA A 108 -6.25 8.08 -16.54
C ALA A 108 -4.76 7.70 -16.36
N PHE A 109 -4.05 7.33 -17.43
CA PHE A 109 -2.60 7.07 -17.37
C PHE A 109 -1.79 8.29 -16.94
N MET A 110 -2.13 9.49 -17.38
CA MET A 110 -1.41 10.69 -16.93
C MET A 110 -1.72 11.03 -15.47
N SER A 111 -2.94 10.77 -15.03
CA SER A 111 -3.43 11.16 -13.71
C SER A 111 -2.96 10.21 -12.61
N HIS A 112 -2.80 8.90 -12.87
CA HIS A 112 -2.54 7.92 -11.81
C HIS A 112 -1.24 8.18 -11.01
N LEU A 113 -0.27 8.89 -11.60
CA LEU A 113 0.97 9.26 -10.93
C LEU A 113 0.78 10.40 -9.90
N LYS A 114 -0.26 11.22 -10.05
CA LYS A 114 -0.51 12.41 -9.23
C LYS A 114 -1.75 12.26 -8.35
N ASP A 115 -2.80 11.68 -8.90
CA ASP A 115 -4.10 11.50 -8.28
C ASP A 115 -4.70 10.17 -8.75
N ARG A 116 -4.46 9.13 -7.94
CA ARG A 116 -4.94 7.77 -8.20
C ARG A 116 -6.46 7.69 -8.15
N GLY A 117 -7.10 8.39 -7.20
CA GLY A 117 -8.55 8.40 -7.08
C GLY A 117 -9.24 8.93 -8.33
N ASN A 118 -8.74 10.05 -8.86
CA ASN A 118 -9.25 10.62 -10.10
C ASN A 118 -8.97 9.71 -11.33
N ALA A 119 -7.81 9.06 -11.38
CA ALA A 119 -7.51 8.12 -12.45
C ALA A 119 -8.47 6.92 -12.46
N ILE A 120 -8.76 6.36 -11.29
CA ILE A 120 -9.69 5.22 -11.14
C ILE A 120 -11.11 5.64 -11.47
N ALA A 121 -11.60 6.77 -10.94
CA ALA A 121 -12.93 7.28 -11.26
C ALA A 121 -13.09 7.57 -12.77
N SER A 122 -12.04 8.08 -13.42
CA SER A 122 -12.04 8.30 -14.87
C SER A 122 -12.10 7.00 -15.66
N LEU A 123 -11.36 5.97 -15.22
CA LEU A 123 -11.34 4.66 -15.84
C LEU A 123 -12.70 3.95 -15.68
N GLU A 124 -13.28 3.97 -14.48
CA GLU A 124 -14.60 3.40 -14.17
C GLU A 124 -15.70 4.04 -15.04
N ALA A 125 -15.78 5.38 -15.05
CA ALA A 125 -16.75 6.10 -15.88
C ALA A 125 -16.58 5.82 -17.39
N THR A 126 -15.35 5.51 -17.80
CA THR A 126 -15.04 5.14 -19.18
C THR A 126 -15.53 3.72 -19.50
N LEU A 127 -15.32 2.76 -18.60
CA LEU A 127 -15.82 1.40 -18.73
C LEU A 127 -17.34 1.34 -18.71
N GLU A 128 -18.01 2.03 -17.80
CA GLU A 128 -19.48 2.07 -17.73
C GLU A 128 -20.10 2.59 -19.03
N ARG A 129 -19.52 3.65 -19.59
CA ARG A 129 -19.99 4.24 -20.86
C ARG A 129 -19.77 3.28 -22.03
N THR A 130 -18.70 2.49 -22.00
CA THR A 130 -18.33 1.57 -23.09
C THR A 130 -18.87 0.16 -22.91
N ALA A 131 -19.46 -0.19 -21.76
CA ALA A 131 -20.07 -1.50 -21.51
C ALA A 131 -21.17 -1.86 -22.51
N LYS A 132 -21.75 -0.88 -23.20
CA LYS A 132 -22.77 -1.05 -24.23
C LYS A 132 -22.22 -0.96 -25.67
N SER A 133 -20.94 -0.65 -25.84
CA SER A 133 -20.31 -0.51 -27.14
C SER A 133 -19.31 -1.63 -27.40
N ASP A 134 -19.08 -1.94 -28.67
CA ASP A 134 -18.09 -2.93 -29.10
C ASP A 134 -16.69 -2.30 -29.29
N LEU A 135 -16.43 -1.18 -28.59
CA LEU A 135 -15.20 -0.40 -28.75
C LEU A 135 -14.04 -0.97 -27.94
N LEU A 136 -14.30 -1.68 -26.85
CA LEU A 136 -13.26 -2.29 -26.02
C LEU A 136 -13.31 -3.81 -26.16
N SER A 137 -12.12 -4.41 -26.32
CA SER A 137 -11.96 -5.85 -26.20
C SER A 137 -12.14 -6.34 -24.76
N ASP A 138 -12.52 -7.60 -24.61
CA ASP A 138 -12.65 -8.24 -23.30
C ASP A 138 -11.33 -8.22 -22.50
N THR A 139 -10.18 -8.31 -23.17
CA THR A 139 -8.87 -8.26 -22.50
C THR A 139 -8.58 -6.88 -21.93
N MET A 140 -8.92 -5.82 -22.67
CA MET A 140 -8.81 -4.44 -22.19
C MET A 140 -9.73 -4.17 -20.99
N MET A 141 -10.99 -4.64 -21.04
CA MET A 141 -11.92 -4.52 -19.91
C MET A 141 -11.41 -5.25 -18.67
N LYS A 142 -10.87 -6.47 -18.84
CA LYS A 142 -10.25 -7.24 -17.74
C LYS A 142 -9.02 -6.55 -17.17
N ALA A 143 -8.15 -5.99 -18.02
CA ALA A 143 -6.97 -5.26 -17.56
C ALA A 143 -7.36 -4.02 -16.75
N ALA A 144 -8.41 -3.30 -17.17
CA ALA A 144 -8.91 -2.14 -16.44
C ALA A 144 -9.54 -2.53 -15.09
N ALA A 145 -10.31 -3.63 -15.05
CA ALA A 145 -10.83 -4.21 -13.81
C ALA A 145 -9.72 -4.64 -12.85
N ASN A 146 -8.62 -5.21 -13.37
CA ASN A 146 -7.46 -5.57 -12.56
C ASN A 146 -6.78 -4.34 -11.93
N VAL A 147 -6.69 -3.22 -12.66
CA VAL A 147 -6.19 -1.95 -12.11
C VAL A 147 -7.07 -1.47 -10.95
N MET A 148 -8.40 -1.46 -11.13
CA MET A 148 -9.33 -1.05 -10.09
C MET A 148 -9.19 -1.93 -8.83
N LYS A 149 -9.14 -3.26 -9.01
CA LYS A 149 -8.94 -4.20 -7.90
C LYS A 149 -7.59 -3.99 -7.19
N ALA A 150 -6.51 -3.80 -7.95
CA ALA A 150 -5.18 -3.62 -7.35
C ALA A 150 -5.09 -2.33 -6.53
N GLU A 151 -5.72 -1.24 -6.99
CA GLU A 151 -5.77 0.04 -6.28
C GLU A 151 -6.70 -0.02 -5.06
N GLU A 152 -7.85 -0.70 -5.15
CA GLU A 152 -8.74 -0.94 -4.02
C GLU A 152 -8.04 -1.70 -2.88
N GLN A 153 -7.20 -2.68 -3.23
CA GLN A 153 -6.44 -3.47 -2.26
C GLN A 153 -5.20 -2.76 -1.70
N LEU A 154 -4.81 -1.60 -2.23
CA LEU A 154 -3.58 -0.92 -1.83
C LEU A 154 -3.62 -0.44 -0.36
N GLU A 155 -4.65 0.31 0.01
CA GLU A 155 -4.78 0.88 1.36
C GLU A 155 -4.98 -0.20 2.45
N PRO A 156 -5.81 -1.24 2.23
CA PRO A 156 -5.86 -2.38 3.15
C PRO A 156 -4.50 -3.08 3.33
N ARG A 157 -3.72 -3.27 2.26
CA ARG A 157 -2.37 -3.88 2.35
C ARG A 157 -1.39 -2.98 3.07
N ARG A 158 -1.47 -1.67 2.84
CA ARG A 158 -0.69 -0.68 3.57
C ARG A 158 -1.01 -0.73 5.06
N THR A 159 -2.30 -0.72 5.42
CA THR A 159 -2.77 -0.83 6.80
C THR A 159 -2.26 -2.11 7.46
N LEU A 160 -2.32 -3.26 6.75
CA LEU A 160 -1.74 -4.52 7.23
C LEU A 160 -0.22 -4.39 7.45
N SER A 161 0.51 -3.78 6.52
CA SER A 161 1.96 -3.59 6.66
C SER A 161 2.33 -2.69 7.85
N GLU A 162 1.53 -1.66 8.12
CA GLU A 162 1.71 -0.76 9.25
C GLU A 162 1.38 -1.47 10.57
N ALA A 163 0.31 -2.26 10.61
CA ALA A 163 -0.04 -3.10 11.76
C ALA A 163 1.04 -4.14 12.07
N LEU A 164 1.62 -4.78 11.05
CA LEU A 164 2.75 -5.70 11.21
C LEU A 164 4.01 -5.00 11.78
N ARG A 165 4.23 -3.72 11.45
CA ARG A 165 5.33 -2.93 12.03
C ARG A 165 5.04 -2.51 13.47
N ALA A 166 3.78 -2.19 13.76
CA ALA A 166 3.29 -1.78 15.08
C ALA A 166 2.79 -2.97 15.91
N ARG A 167 3.46 -4.13 15.83
CA ARG A 167 3.01 -5.41 16.41
C ARG A 167 2.51 -5.31 17.85
N ASP A 168 3.14 -4.46 18.66
CA ASP A 168 2.86 -4.33 20.11
C ASP A 168 1.60 -3.47 20.38
N ALA A 169 1.08 -2.80 19.35
CA ALA A 169 -0.06 -1.89 19.44
C ALA A 169 -1.35 -2.46 18.81
N VAL A 170 -1.27 -3.59 18.10
CA VAL A 170 -2.40 -4.18 17.38
C VAL A 170 -2.66 -5.58 17.91
N SER A 171 -3.91 -5.87 18.24
CA SER A 171 -4.28 -7.19 18.73
C SER A 171 -4.22 -8.23 17.60
N PRO A 172 -3.89 -9.49 17.91
CA PRO A 172 -3.93 -10.58 16.94
C PRO A 172 -5.28 -10.76 16.24
N ALA A 173 -6.39 -10.46 16.92
CA ALA A 173 -7.72 -10.52 16.35
C ALA A 173 -7.93 -9.44 15.27
N GLU A 174 -7.44 -8.22 15.50
CA GLU A 174 -7.47 -7.15 14.50
C GLU A 174 -6.59 -7.49 13.29
N LEU A 175 -5.41 -8.07 13.54
CA LEU A 175 -4.50 -8.47 12.46
C LEU A 175 -5.09 -9.59 11.59
N ASP A 176 -5.73 -10.60 12.18
CA ASP A 176 -6.45 -11.64 11.44
C ASP A 176 -7.67 -11.09 10.68
N ALA A 177 -8.37 -10.11 11.26
CA ALA A 177 -9.46 -9.41 10.58
C ALA A 177 -8.96 -8.63 9.35
N LEU A 178 -7.81 -7.95 9.44
CA LEU A 178 -7.17 -7.27 8.31
C LEU A 178 -6.78 -8.25 7.21
N VAL A 179 -6.22 -9.41 7.56
CA VAL A 179 -5.88 -10.47 6.58
C VAL A 179 -7.14 -11.02 5.90
N LYS A 180 -8.23 -11.21 6.64
CA LYS A 180 -9.51 -11.66 6.08
C LYS A 180 -10.17 -10.63 5.18
N ALA A 181 -10.08 -9.34 5.53
CA ALA A 181 -10.66 -8.25 4.74
C ALA A 181 -9.99 -8.07 3.36
N LEU A 182 -8.78 -8.59 3.18
CA LEU A 182 -8.05 -8.52 1.92
C LEU A 182 -8.53 -9.50 0.84
N ASP A 183 -9.53 -10.35 1.15
CA ASP A 183 -9.93 -11.50 0.31
C ASP A 183 -8.74 -12.42 -0.05
N GLY A 184 -7.76 -12.48 0.86
CA GLY A 184 -6.50 -13.20 0.70
C GLY A 184 -5.37 -12.32 0.13
N LEU A 185 -4.13 -12.64 0.51
CA LEU A 185 -2.97 -12.10 -0.20
C LEU A 185 -2.78 -12.95 -1.45
N ASP A 186 -2.56 -12.34 -2.63
CA ASP A 186 -2.38 -13.12 -3.87
C ASP A 186 -1.16 -14.07 -3.82
N ASP A 187 -0.25 -13.87 -2.84
CA ASP A 187 0.78 -14.84 -2.47
C ASP A 187 0.33 -15.69 -1.26
N PRO A 188 -0.10 -16.95 -1.47
CA PRO A 188 -0.55 -17.83 -0.38
C PRO A 188 0.57 -18.18 0.60
N LYS A 189 1.84 -18.12 0.18
CA LYS A 189 2.97 -18.36 1.08
C LYS A 189 3.18 -17.17 2.01
N LEU A 190 3.03 -15.95 1.48
CA LEU A 190 3.08 -14.74 2.31
C LEU A 190 1.91 -14.72 3.29
N GLU A 191 0.70 -15.09 2.85
CA GLU A 191 -0.46 -15.19 3.74
C GLU A 191 -0.25 -16.19 4.86
N ALA A 192 0.20 -17.40 4.54
CA ALA A 192 0.52 -18.42 5.54
C ALA A 192 1.57 -17.91 6.54
N ALA A 193 2.63 -17.26 6.04
CA ALA A 193 3.68 -16.70 6.88
C ALA A 193 3.19 -15.56 7.79
N VAL A 194 2.27 -14.72 7.31
CA VAL A 194 1.62 -13.68 8.13
C VAL A 194 0.78 -14.34 9.20
N ARG A 195 -0.12 -15.27 8.84
CA ARG A 195 -1.02 -15.98 9.77
C ARG A 195 -0.27 -16.79 10.83
N GLU A 196 0.82 -17.45 10.47
CA GLU A 196 1.66 -18.22 11.39
C GLU A 196 2.37 -17.31 12.42
N ALA A 197 2.73 -16.09 12.02
CA ALA A 197 3.40 -15.15 12.91
C ALA A 197 2.45 -14.53 13.96
N ILE A 198 1.15 -14.42 13.67
CA ILE A 198 0.13 -13.82 14.55
C ILE A 198 0.09 -14.45 15.97
N PRO A 199 -0.12 -15.77 16.14
CA PRO A 199 -0.26 -16.37 17.48
C PRO A 199 1.04 -16.39 18.27
N VAL A 200 2.20 -16.40 17.59
CA VAL A 200 3.53 -16.45 18.21
C VAL A 200 3.84 -15.16 18.97
N TRP A 201 3.21 -14.04 18.60
CA TRP A 201 3.43 -12.73 19.23
C TRP A 201 2.63 -12.53 20.53
N ASN A 202 1.72 -13.45 20.86
CA ASN A 202 0.80 -13.30 21.99
C ASN A 202 1.21 -14.10 23.24
N VAL A 203 2.34 -14.82 23.18
CA VAL A 203 2.80 -15.72 24.26
C VAL A 203 3.88 -15.05 25.14
N LEU A 204 4.14 -13.75 24.94
CA LEU A 204 5.17 -12.97 25.61
C LEU A 204 4.52 -11.77 26.31
#